data_AF-A0A554SFK2-F1
#
_entry.id   AF-A0A554SFK2-F1
#
_cell.length_a   1.000
_cell.length_b   1.000
_cell.length_c   1.000
_cell.angle_alpha   90.00
_cell.angle_beta   90.00
_cell.angle_gamma   90.00
#
_symmetry.space_group_name_H-M   'P 1'
#
loop_
_entity.id
_entity.type
_entity.pdbx_description
1 polymer ?
#
loop_
_entity_poly.entity_id
_entity_poly.type
_entity_poly.pdbx_seq_one_letter_code
_entity_poly.pdbx_strand_id
1 'polypeptide(L)'
;MFSDWKRRRAARRVKAGDGHALQRYRWWQPLSRALLHLELPDEDGETHTWSVDIRLWGDEDGDVLAQLYRDGRHHAQSKLPATFPVPGGTIEVVTSQFGLKRCHFVAIDGSERQLVPDPASAEGRRARLEHRHPFVGRAIGLTSIAVLLFAVVLGIPQIVDQVSHIPPVAENLGTFTSPFSLPAWLNVTLLVATLVASTERALRLHNHWLLDGGLFDGDT
;
A
#
# COMPACT_ATOMS: atom_id res chain seq x y z
N MET A 1 21.85 -13.56 10.02
CA MET A 1 22.75 -12.74 10.87
C MET A 1 22.76 -11.25 10.51
N PHE A 2 22.71 -10.83 9.23
CA PHE A 2 22.61 -9.38 8.87
C PHE A 2 21.24 -8.74 9.21
N SER A 3 20.18 -9.54 9.27
CA SER A 3 18.82 -9.13 9.66
C SER A 3 18.74 -8.68 11.13
N ASP A 4 19.34 -9.44 12.06
CA ASP A 4 19.29 -9.15 13.50
C ASP A 4 20.03 -7.87 13.89
N TRP A 5 21.14 -7.57 13.22
CA TRP A 5 21.87 -6.32 13.45
C TRP A 5 21.08 -5.11 12.96
N LYS A 6 20.44 -5.22 11.78
CA LYS A 6 19.53 -4.18 11.27
C LYS A 6 18.33 -3.98 12.19
N ARG A 7 17.71 -5.06 12.70
CA ARG A 7 16.63 -5.02 13.71
C ARG A 7 17.06 -4.30 14.98
N ARG A 8 18.23 -4.65 15.56
CA ARG A 8 18.76 -3.98 16.76
C ARG A 8 19.04 -2.51 16.53
N ARG A 9 19.52 -2.11 15.34
CA ARG A 9 19.75 -0.70 15.01
C ARG A 9 18.44 0.05 14.80
N ALA A 10 17.43 -0.58 14.21
CA ALA A 10 16.10 -0.01 14.04
C ALA A 10 15.40 0.22 15.40
N ALA A 11 15.50 -0.75 16.32
CA ALA A 11 14.99 -0.61 17.69
C ALA A 11 15.67 0.55 18.44
N ARG A 12 16.97 0.77 18.22
CA ARG A 12 17.70 1.91 18.82
C ARG A 12 17.32 3.29 18.26
N ARG A 13 16.66 3.35 17.09
CA ARG A 13 16.19 4.61 16.49
C ARG A 13 14.80 5.03 16.97
N VAL A 14 14.13 4.17 17.73
CA VAL A 14 12.81 4.44 18.30
C VAL A 14 12.94 5.59 19.30
N LYS A 15 12.23 6.68 19.04
CA LYS A 15 12.08 7.81 19.95
C LYS A 15 10.77 7.65 20.71
N ALA A 16 10.77 8.02 21.99
CA ALA A 16 9.54 8.07 22.77
C ALA A 16 8.54 9.04 22.12
N GLY A 17 7.27 8.66 22.15
CA GLY A 17 6.17 9.49 21.70
C GLY A 17 5.91 10.65 22.66
N ASP A 18 5.34 11.70 22.13
CA ASP A 18 4.87 12.90 22.84
C ASP A 18 3.44 12.75 23.40
N GLY A 19 2.79 11.59 23.23
CA GLY A 19 1.47 11.30 23.78
C GLY A 19 0.30 11.99 23.09
N HIS A 20 0.50 12.62 21.92
CA HIS A 20 -0.58 13.25 21.17
C HIS A 20 -1.61 12.21 20.68
N ALA A 21 -2.84 12.65 20.44
CA ALA A 21 -3.92 11.78 20.01
C ALA A 21 -3.77 11.39 18.53
N LEU A 22 -4.10 10.14 18.21
CA LEU A 22 -4.12 9.61 16.85
C LEU A 22 -5.03 10.48 15.97
N GLN A 23 -4.44 11.03 14.92
CA GLN A 23 -5.18 11.89 14.00
C GLN A 23 -6.21 11.07 13.22
N ARG A 24 -7.44 11.58 13.14
CA ARG A 24 -8.51 10.93 12.39
C ARG A 24 -8.13 10.73 10.92
N TYR A 25 -8.39 9.53 10.41
CA TYR A 25 -8.15 9.21 9.01
C TYR A 25 -9.11 10.00 8.10
N ARG A 26 -8.57 10.78 7.15
CA ARG A 26 -9.35 11.63 6.24
C ARG A 26 -9.62 10.89 4.93
N TRP A 27 -10.74 11.21 4.28
CA TRP A 27 -11.19 10.54 3.05
C TRP A 27 -10.21 10.62 1.87
N TRP A 28 -9.33 11.63 1.83
CA TRP A 28 -8.30 11.82 0.79
C TRP A 28 -6.95 11.21 1.14
N GLN A 29 -6.73 10.76 2.38
CA GLN A 29 -5.49 10.15 2.86
C GLN A 29 -5.19 8.70 2.41
N PRO A 30 -6.08 7.93 1.72
CA PRO A 30 -5.75 6.58 1.27
C PRO A 30 -4.46 6.44 0.45
N LEU A 31 -4.05 7.49 -0.26
CA LEU A 31 -2.85 7.45 -1.10
C LEU A 31 -1.59 7.94 -0.39
N SER A 32 -1.73 8.53 0.80
CA SER A 32 -0.61 9.17 1.52
C SER A 32 -0.37 8.63 2.93
N ARG A 33 -1.29 7.83 3.47
CA ARG A 33 -1.24 7.34 4.84
C ARG A 33 -1.69 5.89 4.94
N ALA A 34 -0.88 5.04 5.55
CA ALA A 34 -1.28 3.70 5.94
C ALA A 34 -1.47 3.67 7.46
N LEU A 35 -2.66 3.26 7.91
CA LEU A 35 -2.99 3.11 9.33
C LEU A 35 -3.44 1.67 9.57
N LEU A 36 -2.72 0.99 10.45
CA LEU A 36 -2.90 -0.43 10.75
C LEU A 36 -3.07 -0.63 12.26
N HIS A 37 -3.87 -1.60 12.66
CA HIS A 37 -4.22 -1.88 14.05
C HIS A 37 -3.95 -3.33 14.43
N LEU A 38 -3.64 -3.56 15.70
CA LEU A 38 -3.50 -4.87 16.30
C LEU A 38 -3.91 -4.81 17.76
N GLU A 39 -4.73 -5.78 18.17
CA GLU A 39 -5.08 -5.98 19.56
C GLU A 39 -4.08 -6.94 20.19
N LEU A 40 -3.43 -6.50 21.27
CA LEU A 40 -2.49 -7.30 22.04
C LEU A 40 -2.89 -7.26 23.52
N PRO A 41 -2.87 -8.41 24.22
CA PRO A 41 -2.94 -8.43 25.66
C PRO A 41 -1.65 -7.81 26.24
N ASP A 42 -1.80 -6.96 27.25
CA ASP A 42 -0.69 -6.45 28.06
C ASP A 42 -0.28 -7.43 29.15
N GLU A 43 0.80 -7.09 29.85
CA GLU A 43 1.24 -7.81 31.05
C GLU A 43 0.17 -7.86 32.15
N ASP A 44 -0.71 -6.85 32.21
CA ASP A 44 -1.84 -6.79 33.14
C ASP A 44 -3.06 -7.65 32.71
N GLY A 45 -2.99 -8.30 31.54
CA GLY A 45 -4.08 -9.09 30.96
C GLY A 45 -5.16 -8.28 30.25
N GLU A 46 -5.13 -6.95 30.35
CA GLU A 46 -5.99 -6.07 29.56
C GLU A 46 -5.56 -6.05 28.09
N THR A 47 -6.52 -6.00 27.17
CA THR A 47 -6.22 -5.92 25.73
C THR A 47 -6.15 -4.46 25.30
N HIS A 48 -4.99 -4.05 24.77
CA HIS A 48 -4.80 -2.71 24.21
C HIS A 48 -4.73 -2.74 22.69
N THR A 49 -5.23 -1.67 22.08
CA THR A 49 -5.17 -1.48 20.63
C THR A 49 -3.87 -0.75 20.28
N TRP A 50 -2.96 -1.46 19.64
CA TRP A 50 -1.75 -0.91 19.06
C TRP A 50 -2.02 -0.48 17.63
N SER A 51 -1.72 0.77 17.30
CA SER A 51 -1.93 1.32 15.96
C SER A 51 -0.62 1.84 15.38
N VAL A 52 -0.30 1.45 14.15
CA VAL A 52 0.86 1.92 13.41
C VAL A 52 0.38 2.87 12.32
N ASP A 53 0.78 4.14 12.42
CA ASP A 53 0.52 5.17 11.42
C ASP A 53 1.79 5.44 10.60
N ILE A 54 1.68 5.38 9.29
CA ILE A 54 2.77 5.53 8.35
C ILE A 54 2.39 6.57 7.32
N ARG A 55 3.17 7.65 7.23
CA ARG A 55 2.98 8.71 6.22
C ARG A 55 3.86 8.42 5.03
N LEU A 56 3.27 7.86 3.97
CA LEU A 56 3.97 7.30 2.81
C LEU A 56 4.76 8.33 1.99
N TRP A 57 4.39 9.61 2.08
CA TRP A 57 4.99 10.68 1.27
C TRP A 57 6.25 11.28 1.90
N GLY A 58 6.68 10.72 3.04
CA GLY A 58 7.89 11.18 3.74
C GLY A 58 7.70 12.52 4.45
N ASP A 59 8.72 12.88 5.22
CA ASP A 59 8.90 14.22 5.81
C ASP A 59 9.61 15.17 4.81
N GLU A 60 9.96 16.39 5.24
CA GLU A 60 10.73 17.36 4.44
C GLU A 60 12.05 16.79 3.90
N ASP A 61 12.66 15.85 4.63
CA ASP A 61 13.88 15.12 4.24
C ASP A 61 13.64 13.94 3.28
N GLY A 62 12.37 13.64 2.94
CA GLY A 62 11.96 12.47 2.14
C GLY A 62 11.95 11.15 2.93
N ASP A 63 12.27 11.18 4.22
CA ASP A 63 12.25 10.01 5.09
C ASP A 63 10.83 9.64 5.51
N VAL A 64 10.47 8.37 5.33
CA VAL A 64 9.17 7.84 5.77
C VAL A 64 9.24 7.51 7.27
N LEU A 65 8.35 8.14 8.03
CA LEU A 65 8.21 7.95 9.48
C LEU A 65 7.06 6.98 9.80
N ALA A 66 7.32 6.07 10.73
CA ALA A 66 6.29 5.26 11.38
C ALA A 66 6.07 5.76 12.81
N GLN A 67 4.81 5.92 13.18
CA GLN A 67 4.37 6.32 14.51
C GLN A 67 3.52 5.20 15.10
N LEU A 68 3.87 4.77 16.30
CA LEU A 68 3.18 3.76 17.07
C LEU A 68 2.30 4.44 18.12
N TYR A 69 1.06 4.02 18.20
CA TYR A 69 0.07 4.48 19.15
C TYR A 69 -0.41 3.30 20.00
N ARG A 70 -0.64 3.55 21.29
CA ARG A 70 -1.34 2.64 22.21
C ARG A 70 -2.65 3.31 22.60
N ASP A 71 -3.77 2.64 22.33
CA ASP A 71 -5.14 3.14 22.57
C ASP A 71 -5.36 4.57 22.03
N GLY A 72 -4.82 4.82 20.84
CA GLY A 72 -4.92 6.12 20.18
C GLY A 72 -4.02 7.22 20.75
N ARG A 73 -3.08 6.91 21.66
CA ARG A 73 -2.07 7.86 22.15
C ARG A 73 -0.68 7.54 21.62
N HIS A 74 0.02 8.56 21.13
CA HIS A 74 1.33 8.40 20.52
C HIS A 74 2.34 7.87 21.53
N HIS A 75 2.81 6.66 21.30
CA HIS A 75 3.69 5.92 22.20
C HIS A 75 5.15 6.00 21.76
N ALA A 76 5.42 5.86 20.46
CA ALA A 76 6.76 5.87 19.92
C ALA A 76 6.80 6.23 18.44
N GLN A 77 7.94 6.71 17.94
CA GLN A 77 8.15 6.98 16.51
C GLN A 77 9.53 6.55 16.05
N SER A 78 9.66 6.16 14.78
CA SER A 78 10.94 5.80 14.18
C SER A 78 10.95 6.01 12.67
N LYS A 79 12.13 6.31 12.12
CA LYS A 79 12.37 6.33 10.66
C LYS A 79 12.40 4.91 10.12
N LEU A 80 11.81 4.69 8.95
CA LEU A 80 11.74 3.36 8.34
C LEU A 80 13.09 2.90 7.75
N PRO A 81 13.39 1.58 7.75
CA PRO A 81 12.62 0.50 8.39
C PRO A 81 12.68 0.58 9.92
N ALA A 82 11.57 0.26 10.58
CA ALA A 82 11.39 0.40 12.03
C ALA A 82 11.02 -0.93 12.69
N THR A 83 11.48 -1.11 13.93
CA THR A 83 11.09 -2.23 14.80
C THR A 83 10.69 -1.63 16.13
N PHE A 84 9.42 -1.78 16.50
CA PHE A 84 8.89 -1.27 17.75
C PHE A 84 8.72 -2.40 18.77
N PRO A 85 9.33 -2.30 19.97
CA PRO A 85 9.04 -3.23 21.04
C PRO A 85 7.60 -3.01 21.55
N VAL A 86 6.84 -4.08 21.68
CA VAL A 86 5.47 -4.09 22.23
C VAL A 86 5.31 -5.30 23.17
N PRO A 87 4.28 -5.36 24.02
CA PRO A 87 4.04 -6.53 24.86
C PRO A 87 3.97 -7.82 24.03
N GLY A 88 4.71 -8.84 24.47
CA GLY A 88 4.75 -10.15 23.82
C GLY A 88 5.58 -10.26 22.54
N GLY A 89 6.26 -9.20 22.08
CA GLY A 89 7.07 -9.27 20.87
C GLY A 89 7.53 -7.93 20.30
N THR A 90 7.60 -7.86 18.97
CA THR A 90 7.97 -6.63 18.25
C THR A 90 7.12 -6.44 17.01
N ILE A 91 6.74 -5.20 16.72
CA ILE A 91 6.12 -4.82 15.46
C ILE A 91 7.21 -4.39 14.48
N GLU A 92 7.31 -5.09 13.35
CA GLU A 92 8.25 -4.79 12.28
C GLU A 92 7.55 -4.06 11.14
N VAL A 93 8.13 -2.95 10.72
CA VAL A 93 7.60 -2.08 9.67
C VAL A 93 8.67 -1.84 8.61
N VAL A 94 8.39 -2.29 7.39
CA VAL A 94 9.29 -2.19 6.24
C VAL A 94 8.52 -1.62 5.05
N THR A 95 9.08 -0.58 4.45
CA THR A 95 8.59 -0.01 3.18
C THR A 95 9.47 -0.43 2.00
N SER A 96 8.88 -0.38 0.82
CA SER A 96 9.54 -0.46 -0.49
C SER A 96 9.36 0.88 -1.21
N GLN A 97 10.00 1.02 -2.38
CA GLN A 97 9.78 2.19 -3.24
C GLN A 97 8.34 2.34 -3.73
N PHE A 98 7.55 1.26 -3.68
CA PHE A 98 6.15 1.24 -4.09
C PHE A 98 5.16 1.36 -2.91
N GLY A 99 5.65 1.65 -1.69
CA GLY A 99 4.82 1.78 -0.49
C GLY A 99 5.11 0.73 0.58
N LEU A 100 4.16 0.51 1.49
CA LEU A 100 4.30 -0.43 2.60
C LEU A 100 4.52 -1.87 2.08
N LYS A 101 5.68 -2.46 2.41
CA LYS A 101 6.01 -3.84 2.01
C LYS A 101 5.58 -4.84 3.06
N ARG A 102 5.78 -4.51 4.34
CA ARG A 102 5.55 -5.44 5.45
C ARG A 102 5.25 -4.67 6.73
N CYS A 103 4.15 -5.02 7.39
CA CYS A 103 3.84 -4.56 8.74
C CYS A 103 3.21 -5.72 9.51
N HIS A 104 3.99 -6.32 10.40
CA HIS A 104 3.56 -7.49 11.15
C HIS A 104 4.12 -7.47 12.57
N PHE A 105 3.40 -8.12 13.47
CA PHE A 105 3.86 -8.44 14.81
C PHE A 105 4.57 -9.78 14.79
N VAL A 106 5.78 -9.82 15.34
CA VAL A 106 6.55 -11.02 15.62
C VAL A 106 6.51 -11.24 17.12
N ALA A 107 5.84 -12.30 17.55
CA ALA A 107 5.81 -12.70 18.94
C ALA A 107 7.16 -13.29 19.38
N ILE A 108 7.38 -13.35 20.70
CA ILE A 108 8.58 -13.97 21.28
C ILE A 108 8.69 -15.46 20.94
N ASP A 109 7.55 -16.15 20.76
CA ASP A 109 7.49 -17.56 20.34
C ASP A 109 7.75 -17.75 18.83
N GLY A 110 7.99 -16.66 18.09
CA GLY A 110 8.22 -16.66 16.65
C GLY A 110 6.94 -16.66 15.81
N SER A 111 5.75 -16.66 16.42
CA SER A 111 4.50 -16.51 15.67
C SER A 111 4.39 -15.12 15.06
N GLU A 112 4.02 -15.06 13.79
CA GLU A 112 3.82 -13.81 13.07
C GLU A 112 2.33 -13.53 12.90
N ARG A 113 1.88 -12.32 13.23
CA ARG A 113 0.51 -11.85 12.99
C ARG A 113 0.54 -10.54 12.22
N GLN A 114 -0.21 -10.48 11.13
CA GLN A 114 -0.37 -9.23 10.39
C GLN A 114 -1.30 -8.26 11.11
N LEU A 115 -1.05 -6.96 10.94
CA LEU A 115 -1.93 -5.92 11.45
C LEU A 115 -3.11 -5.70 10.49
N VAL A 116 -4.26 -5.34 11.04
CA VAL A 116 -5.50 -5.11 10.28
C VAL A 116 -5.59 -3.64 9.85
N PRO A 117 -5.90 -3.33 8.58
CA PRO A 117 -6.03 -1.94 8.13
C PRO A 117 -7.22 -1.21 8.76
N ASP A 118 -7.06 0.10 8.95
CA ASP A 118 -8.10 0.96 9.51
C ASP A 118 -9.39 0.89 8.68
N PRO A 119 -10.57 0.78 9.32
CA PRO A 119 -11.88 0.78 8.68
C PRO A 119 -12.13 1.88 7.64
N ALA A 120 -11.53 3.06 7.79
CA ALA A 120 -11.68 4.21 6.91
C ALA A 120 -10.61 4.25 5.80
N SER A 121 -9.56 3.43 5.88
CA SER A 121 -8.57 3.27 4.81
C SER A 121 -9.20 2.72 3.53
N ALA A 122 -8.50 2.79 2.40
CA ALA A 122 -9.00 2.19 1.17
C ALA A 122 -9.17 0.67 1.31
N GLU A 123 -8.22 0.01 1.96
CA GLU A 123 -8.22 -1.43 2.25
C GLU A 123 -9.39 -1.79 3.16
N GLY A 124 -9.57 -1.09 4.29
CA GLY A 124 -10.66 -1.34 5.23
C GLY A 124 -12.05 -1.12 4.63
N ARG A 125 -12.22 -0.05 3.83
CA ARG A 125 -13.47 0.18 3.08
C ARG A 125 -13.72 -0.90 2.05
N ARG A 126 -12.67 -1.35 1.36
CA ARG A 126 -12.78 -2.37 0.31
C ARG A 126 -13.08 -3.77 0.88
N ALA A 127 -12.48 -4.14 2.01
CA ALA A 127 -12.79 -5.36 2.74
C ALA A 127 -14.25 -5.37 3.21
N ARG A 128 -14.74 -4.24 3.74
CA ARG A 128 -16.14 -4.08 4.14
C ARG A 128 -17.10 -4.19 2.96
N LEU A 129 -16.75 -3.63 1.80
CA LEU A 129 -17.53 -3.77 0.57
C LEU A 129 -17.64 -5.24 0.14
N GLU A 130 -16.54 -5.99 0.22
CA GLU A 130 -16.53 -7.41 -0.13
C GLU A 130 -17.42 -8.25 0.79
N HIS A 131 -17.30 -8.03 2.11
CA HIS A 131 -18.12 -8.71 3.10
C HIS A 131 -19.60 -8.38 2.98
N ARG A 132 -19.94 -7.10 2.73
CA ARG A 132 -21.35 -6.65 2.69
C ARG A 132 -22.03 -6.91 1.35
N HIS A 133 -21.28 -6.79 0.24
CA HIS A 133 -21.82 -6.88 -1.12
C HIS A 133 -20.85 -7.64 -2.05
N PRO A 134 -20.74 -8.98 -1.92
CA PRO A 134 -19.77 -9.77 -2.68
C PRO A 134 -20.00 -9.72 -4.20
N PHE A 135 -21.24 -9.52 -4.64
CA PHE A 135 -21.56 -9.36 -6.06
C PHE A 135 -21.02 -8.04 -6.63
N VAL A 136 -21.16 -6.93 -5.88
CA VAL A 136 -20.63 -5.62 -6.27
C VAL A 136 -19.11 -5.65 -6.35
N GLY A 137 -18.44 -6.29 -5.38
CA GLY A 137 -16.99 -6.48 -5.41
C GLY A 137 -16.49 -7.33 -6.59
N ARG A 138 -17.29 -8.28 -7.07
CA ARG A 138 -17.01 -9.04 -8.31
C ARG A 138 -17.22 -8.20 -9.56
N ALA A 139 -18.33 -7.45 -9.63
CA ALA A 139 -18.61 -6.57 -10.76
C ALA A 139 -17.53 -5.51 -10.95
N ILE A 140 -17.14 -4.80 -9.88
CA ILE A 140 -16.06 -3.80 -9.90
C ILE A 140 -14.74 -4.43 -10.39
N GLY A 141 -14.41 -5.64 -9.93
CA GLY A 141 -13.22 -6.35 -10.37
C GLY A 141 -13.25 -6.69 -11.87
N LEU A 142 -14.38 -7.20 -12.38
CA LEU A 142 -14.56 -7.50 -13.81
C LEU A 142 -14.52 -6.24 -14.68
N THR A 143 -15.18 -5.17 -14.25
CA THR A 143 -15.16 -3.88 -14.95
C THR A 143 -13.77 -3.30 -15.01
N SER A 144 -13.00 -3.36 -13.92
CA SER A 144 -11.59 -2.92 -13.90
C SER A 144 -10.75 -3.70 -14.93
N ILE A 145 -10.88 -5.03 -14.98
CA ILE A 145 -10.18 -5.86 -15.98
C ILE A 145 -10.59 -5.47 -17.40
N ALA A 146 -11.88 -5.32 -17.66
CA ALA A 146 -12.38 -4.92 -18.98
C ALA A 146 -11.79 -3.56 -19.40
N VAL A 147 -11.80 -2.57 -18.50
CA VAL A 147 -11.21 -1.24 -18.75
C VAL A 147 -9.72 -1.35 -19.07
N LEU A 148 -8.95 -2.14 -18.31
CA LEU A 148 -7.52 -2.33 -18.58
C LEU A 148 -7.29 -3.01 -19.94
N LEU A 149 -8.10 -4.00 -20.32
CA LEU A 149 -8.02 -4.63 -21.63
C LEU A 149 -8.34 -3.63 -22.75
N PHE A 150 -9.39 -2.82 -22.60
CA PHE A 150 -9.71 -1.76 -23.55
C PHE A 150 -8.58 -0.74 -23.65
N ALA A 151 -8.00 -0.33 -22.52
CA ALA A 151 -6.87 0.60 -22.50
C ALA A 151 -5.65 0.06 -23.22
N VAL A 152 -5.36 -1.24 -23.09
CA VAL A 152 -4.28 -1.91 -23.82
C VAL A 152 -4.59 -1.99 -25.32
N VAL A 153 -5.78 -2.44 -25.68
CA VAL A 153 -6.19 -2.63 -27.09
C VAL A 153 -6.25 -1.31 -27.85
N LEU A 154 -6.74 -0.24 -27.22
CA LEU A 154 -6.86 1.08 -27.85
C LEU A 154 -5.58 1.92 -27.69
N GLY A 155 -4.93 1.85 -26.52
CA GLY A 155 -3.79 2.68 -26.19
C GLY A 155 -2.50 2.24 -26.87
N ILE A 156 -2.23 0.93 -26.99
CA ILE A 156 -0.99 0.45 -27.62
C ILE A 156 -0.89 0.91 -29.09
N PRO A 157 -1.90 0.70 -29.96
CA PRO A 157 -1.82 1.17 -31.35
C PRO A 157 -1.59 2.68 -31.45
N GLN A 158 -2.20 3.47 -30.55
CA GLN A 158 -2.05 4.92 -30.53
C GLN A 158 -0.66 5.38 -30.08
N ILE A 159 -0.07 4.70 -29.10
CA ILE A 159 1.32 4.93 -28.68
C ILE A 159 2.28 4.55 -29.81
N VAL A 160 2.04 3.41 -30.47
CA VAL A 160 2.87 2.95 -31.61
C VAL A 160 2.82 3.96 -32.75
N ASP A 161 1.64 4.47 -33.11
CA ASP A 161 1.47 5.52 -34.12
C ASP A 161 2.29 6.77 -33.74
N GLN A 162 2.10 7.27 -32.51
CA GLN A 162 2.79 8.47 -32.03
C GLN A 162 4.32 8.30 -32.00
N VAL A 163 4.82 7.12 -31.61
CA VAL A 163 6.24 6.80 -31.60
C VAL A 163 6.78 6.60 -33.02
N SER A 164 6.00 6.05 -33.95
CA SER A 164 6.41 5.83 -35.34
C SER A 164 6.64 7.12 -36.12
N HIS A 165 6.03 8.23 -35.70
CA HIS A 165 6.24 9.57 -36.28
C HIS A 165 7.46 10.31 -35.69
N ILE A 166 8.14 9.74 -34.69
CA ILE A 166 9.36 10.33 -34.12
C ILE A 166 10.50 10.14 -35.15
N PRO A 167 11.26 11.19 -35.52
CA PRO A 167 12.22 11.16 -36.64
C PRO A 167 13.17 9.94 -36.66
N PRO A 168 13.87 9.58 -35.56
CA PRO A 168 14.74 8.39 -35.53
C PRO A 168 14.00 7.05 -35.75
N VAL A 169 12.70 6.97 -35.48
CA VAL A 169 11.91 5.74 -35.66
C VAL A 169 11.32 5.69 -37.07
N ALA A 170 10.77 6.79 -37.55
CA ALA A 170 10.20 6.93 -38.88
C ALA A 170 11.22 6.59 -39.99
N GLU A 171 12.47 7.01 -39.80
CA GLU A 171 13.56 6.78 -40.75
C GLU A 171 14.02 5.31 -40.80
N ASN A 172 13.86 4.54 -39.72
CA ASN A 172 14.34 3.15 -39.63
C ASN A 172 13.26 2.09 -39.85
N LEU A 173 12.00 2.37 -39.48
CA LEU A 173 10.91 1.39 -39.44
C LEU A 173 9.68 1.80 -40.27
N GLY A 174 9.64 3.04 -40.77
CA GLY A 174 8.47 3.62 -41.45
C GLY A 174 7.40 4.16 -40.49
N THR A 175 6.38 4.81 -41.04
CA THR A 175 5.27 5.38 -40.27
C THR A 175 4.08 4.41 -40.20
N PHE A 176 3.45 4.32 -39.04
CA PHE A 176 2.24 3.53 -38.82
C PHE A 176 1.11 4.48 -38.45
N THR A 177 0.05 4.55 -39.25
CA THR A 177 -1.15 5.31 -38.91
C THR A 177 -2.14 4.39 -38.19
N SER A 178 -2.51 4.74 -36.95
CA SER A 178 -3.56 4.01 -36.23
C SER A 178 -4.91 4.19 -36.95
N PRO A 179 -5.67 3.11 -37.18
CA PRO A 179 -7.03 3.22 -37.72
C PRO A 179 -8.04 3.80 -36.70
N PHE A 180 -7.63 3.95 -35.43
CA PHE A 180 -8.47 4.46 -34.35
C PHE A 180 -8.00 5.87 -33.95
N SER A 181 -8.72 6.89 -34.40
CA SER A 181 -8.54 8.29 -33.97
C SER A 181 -9.52 8.61 -32.84
N LEU A 182 -9.09 8.40 -31.61
CA LEU A 182 -9.92 8.69 -30.44
C LEU A 182 -9.98 10.21 -30.18
N PRO A 183 -11.17 10.80 -29.99
CA PRO A 183 -11.29 12.19 -29.57
C PRO A 183 -10.54 12.44 -28.26
N ALA A 184 -9.99 13.64 -28.07
CA ALA A 184 -9.19 13.97 -26.88
C ALA A 184 -9.89 13.66 -25.55
N TRP A 185 -11.20 13.89 -25.45
CA TRP A 185 -11.99 13.59 -24.25
C TRP A 185 -12.04 12.08 -23.94
N LEU A 186 -12.05 11.21 -24.96
CA LEU A 186 -12.08 9.77 -24.77
C LEU A 186 -10.72 9.27 -24.27
N ASN A 187 -9.62 9.84 -24.76
CA ASN A 187 -8.27 9.54 -24.25
C ASN A 187 -8.11 9.92 -22.77
N VAL A 188 -8.60 11.11 -22.38
CA VAL A 188 -8.59 11.53 -20.96
C VAL A 188 -9.46 10.58 -20.12
N THR A 189 -10.63 10.22 -20.60
CA THR A 189 -11.52 9.28 -19.90
C THR A 189 -10.87 7.91 -19.74
N LEU A 190 -10.24 7.39 -20.79
CA LEU A 190 -9.53 6.10 -20.79
C LEU A 190 -8.36 6.14 -19.81
N LEU A 191 -7.59 7.23 -19.78
CA LEU A 191 -6.49 7.43 -18.84
C LEU A 191 -6.98 7.42 -17.39
N VAL A 192 -8.02 8.21 -17.07
CA VAL A 192 -8.61 8.23 -15.73
C VAL A 192 -9.18 6.86 -15.35
N ALA A 193 -9.90 6.20 -16.25
CA ALA A 193 -10.46 4.87 -16.01
C ALA A 193 -9.36 3.83 -15.78
N THR A 194 -8.25 3.90 -16.52
CA THR A 194 -7.08 3.03 -16.36
C THR A 194 -6.44 3.23 -15.00
N LEU A 195 -6.28 4.48 -14.54
CA LEU A 195 -5.75 4.79 -13.21
C LEU A 195 -6.64 4.19 -12.12
N VAL A 196 -7.94 4.44 -12.18
CA VAL A 196 -8.91 3.90 -11.21
C VAL A 196 -8.91 2.36 -11.22
N ALA A 197 -8.92 1.75 -12.40
CA ALA A 197 -8.89 0.30 -12.57
C ALA A 197 -7.60 -0.32 -11.98
N SER A 198 -6.46 0.33 -12.23
CA SER A 198 -5.15 -0.07 -11.69
C SER A 198 -5.12 0.03 -10.16
N THR A 199 -5.71 1.09 -9.59
CA THR A 199 -5.83 1.24 -8.13
C THR A 199 -6.69 0.14 -7.52
N GLU A 200 -7.85 -0.20 -8.09
CA GLU A 200 -8.67 -1.32 -7.62
C GLU A 200 -7.89 -2.65 -7.67
N ARG A 201 -7.12 -2.86 -8.74
CA ARG A 201 -6.29 -4.06 -8.88
C ARG A 201 -5.19 -4.12 -7.81
N ALA A 202 -4.53 -3.00 -7.54
CA ALA A 202 -3.52 -2.89 -6.48
C ALA A 202 -4.12 -3.19 -5.11
N LEU A 203 -5.30 -2.64 -4.79
CA LEU A 203 -6.00 -2.91 -3.53
C LEU A 203 -6.38 -4.39 -3.38
N ARG A 204 -6.83 -5.05 -4.47
CA ARG A 204 -7.11 -6.51 -4.47
C ARG A 204 -5.86 -7.34 -4.23
N LEU A 205 -4.73 -6.98 -4.85
CA LEU A 205 -3.46 -7.68 -4.65
C LEU A 205 -2.95 -7.51 -3.21
N HIS A 206 -3.08 -6.30 -2.64
CA HIS A 206 -2.67 -6.04 -1.27
C HIS A 206 -3.52 -6.83 -0.27
N ASN A 207 -4.84 -6.90 -0.48
CA ASN A 207 -5.73 -7.68 0.39
C ASN A 207 -5.46 -9.20 0.30
N HIS A 208 -5.09 -9.70 -0.89
CA HIS A 208 -4.73 -11.11 -1.06
C HIS A 208 -3.36 -11.42 -0.43
N TRP A 209 -2.39 -10.53 -0.53
CA TRP A 209 -1.10 -10.64 0.18
C TRP A 209 -1.24 -10.50 1.70
N LEU A 210 -2.20 -9.70 2.17
CA LEU A 210 -2.54 -9.57 3.59
C LEU A 210 -3.17 -10.84 4.17
N LEU A 211 -3.85 -11.62 3.33
CA LEU A 211 -4.50 -12.88 3.72
C LEU A 211 -3.60 -14.11 3.48
N ASP A 212 -2.78 -14.10 2.43
CA ASP A 212 -1.85 -15.17 2.07
C ASP A 212 -0.41 -14.74 2.40
N GLY A 213 -0.08 -14.76 3.69
CA GLY A 213 1.31 -14.68 4.12
C GLY A 213 2.11 -15.83 3.49
N GLY A 214 3.07 -15.52 2.60
CA GLY A 214 4.17 -16.44 2.31
C GLY A 214 4.48 -16.80 0.85
N LEU A 215 4.27 -15.94 -0.15
CA LEU A 215 4.62 -16.30 -1.55
C LEU A 215 5.74 -15.50 -2.23
N PHE A 216 6.38 -14.55 -1.52
CA PHE A 216 7.60 -13.90 -2.03
C PHE A 216 8.64 -13.72 -0.94
N ASP A 217 9.13 -14.86 -0.42
CA ASP A 217 10.48 -14.93 0.15
C ASP A 217 11.45 -15.08 -1.03
N GLY A 218 11.67 -13.95 -1.72
CA GLY A 218 12.73 -13.82 -2.70
C GLY A 218 13.95 -13.29 -1.98
N ASP A 219 14.75 -14.20 -1.44
CA ASP A 219 16.15 -13.95 -1.12
C ASP A 219 16.88 -13.48 -2.39
N THR A 220 17.35 -12.23 -2.35
CA THR A 220 18.67 -11.83 -2.91
C THR A 220 19.18 -10.64 -2.10
#